data_AF-A0A9E3BS56-F1
#
_entry.id   AF-A0A9E3BS56-F1
#
_cell.length_a   1.000
_cell.length_b   1.000
_cell.length_c   1.000
_cell.angle_alpha   90.00
_cell.angle_beta   90.00
_cell.angle_gamma   90.00
#
_symmetry.space_group_name_H-M   'P 1'
#
loop_
_entity.id
_entity.type
_entity.pdbx_description
1 polymer ?
#
loop_
_entity_poly.entity_id
_entity_poly.type
_entity_poly.pdbx_seq_one_letter_code
_entity_poly.pdbx_strand_id
1 'polypeptide(L)'
;MRTGIPLAATLGLALFAGPGLPACAAQEAMPMHGGHMHHAEAPVAAPTLTAKARAQLGEARRATAALATPEAAVAAGYRPMFGYVPLQGEHYVRLDLVAGDHFDPAQPSVLMFAPMDGRPKLVGVAYAYAHPAGAPVPSGFDHAEDVWHTHPELSRSPDRELVMMHAWFVDTPGGPFARHHPGLPYLAAGLTQPAPSVWSTPAAAEKAYALGLALAQVTEPPLPFKVLDQRGGDALRQKTEPHRQAIRALVPGLKQAQRSGDRAAYDRLAAEAVAHSQAVLDAYRQAAGRSPWSQRALDRTLNEFMGREEAHAHSM
;
A
#
# COMPACT_ATOMS: atom_id res chain seq x y z
N MET A 1 22.25 -35.79 16.38
CA MET A 1 20.95 -35.90 15.71
C MET A 1 19.87 -35.35 16.64
N ARG A 2 19.43 -34.11 16.40
CA ARG A 2 18.25 -33.52 17.06
C ARG A 2 17.48 -32.78 15.99
N THR A 3 16.29 -33.26 15.72
CA THR A 3 15.32 -32.77 14.74
C THR A 3 14.72 -31.46 15.22
N GLY A 4 14.90 -30.38 14.45
CA GLY A 4 14.23 -29.10 14.64
C GLY A 4 12.94 -29.07 13.82
N ILE A 5 11.81 -28.83 14.49
CA ILE A 5 10.50 -28.58 13.88
C ILE A 5 10.41 -27.07 13.62
N PRO A 6 10.10 -26.58 12.41
CA PRO A 6 9.89 -25.16 12.20
C PRO A 6 8.48 -24.74 12.63
N LEU A 7 8.40 -23.71 13.48
CA LEU A 7 7.15 -23.06 13.87
C LEU A 7 6.75 -22.06 12.77
N ALA A 8 5.76 -22.40 11.95
CA ALA A 8 5.08 -21.45 11.08
C ALA A 8 4.04 -20.68 11.92
N ALA A 9 4.24 -19.38 12.11
CA ALA A 9 3.27 -18.51 12.76
C ALA A 9 2.24 -18.01 11.74
N THR A 10 1.08 -18.65 11.72
CA THR A 10 -0.09 -18.20 10.96
C THR A 10 -0.77 -17.08 11.76
N LEU A 11 -0.71 -15.83 11.28
CA LEU A 11 -1.54 -14.75 11.82
C LEU A 11 -2.96 -14.92 11.26
N GLY A 12 -3.83 -15.56 12.04
CA GLY A 12 -5.25 -15.69 11.74
C GLY A 12 -5.98 -14.38 12.00
N LEU A 13 -6.51 -13.77 10.94
CA LEU A 13 -7.52 -12.72 11.05
C LEU A 13 -8.84 -13.40 11.45
N ALA A 14 -9.17 -13.42 12.73
CA ALA A 14 -10.43 -13.99 13.24
C ALA A 14 -11.54 -12.95 13.18
N LEU A 15 -12.64 -13.24 12.47
CA LEU A 15 -13.93 -12.57 12.66
C LEU A 15 -15.08 -13.59 12.52
N PHE A 16 -16.06 -13.40 13.39
CA PHE A 16 -17.07 -14.33 13.91
C PHE A 16 -18.09 -14.86 12.89
N ALA A 17 -18.43 -16.15 13.03
CA ALA A 17 -19.66 -16.74 12.48
C ALA A 17 -20.74 -16.80 13.58
N GLY A 18 -21.88 -16.17 13.35
CA GLY A 18 -23.10 -16.31 14.16
C GLY A 18 -24.25 -16.84 13.30
N PRO A 19 -25.18 -17.66 13.85
CA PRO A 19 -26.13 -18.44 13.08
C PRO A 19 -27.36 -17.64 12.64
N GLY A 20 -27.93 -18.03 11.50
CA GLY A 20 -29.07 -17.37 10.86
C GLY A 20 -30.44 -17.72 11.43
N LEU A 21 -31.45 -16.99 10.96
CA LEU A 21 -32.90 -17.29 10.94
C LEU A 21 -33.59 -16.35 9.91
N PRO A 22 -34.86 -16.61 9.48
CA PRO A 22 -35.20 -16.90 8.09
C PRO A 22 -35.80 -15.73 7.27
N ALA A 23 -35.94 -16.00 5.97
CA ALA A 23 -36.46 -15.14 4.91
C ALA A 23 -37.97 -14.85 4.99
N CYS A 24 -38.39 -13.67 4.51
CA CYS A 24 -39.50 -13.54 3.54
C CYS A 24 -39.57 -12.15 2.87
N ALA A 25 -40.16 -12.16 1.67
CA ALA A 25 -40.74 -11.09 0.86
C ALA A 25 -39.83 -10.19 -0.01
N ALA A 26 -40.21 -10.17 -1.29
CA ALA A 26 -39.63 -9.47 -2.42
C ALA A 26 -40.23 -8.06 -2.60
N GLN A 27 -39.46 -7.11 -3.16
CA GLN A 27 -39.91 -6.36 -4.34
C GLN A 27 -38.81 -5.48 -4.97
N GLU A 28 -38.88 -5.45 -6.29
CA GLU A 28 -38.48 -4.41 -7.25
C GLU A 28 -37.01 -4.07 -7.49
N ALA A 29 -36.57 -4.46 -8.69
CA ALA A 29 -35.36 -4.00 -9.33
C ALA A 29 -35.47 -2.51 -9.69
N MET A 30 -34.61 -1.70 -9.06
CA MET A 30 -34.35 -0.31 -9.46
C MET A 30 -33.02 -0.24 -10.22
N PRO A 31 -32.90 0.67 -11.21
CA PRO A 31 -31.83 0.67 -12.20
C PRO A 31 -30.47 1.04 -11.61
N MET A 32 -29.45 0.30 -12.06
CA MET A 32 -28.03 0.52 -11.80
C MET A 32 -27.63 1.94 -12.25
N HIS A 33 -27.56 2.88 -11.31
CA HIS A 33 -26.87 4.15 -11.54
C HIS A 33 -25.37 3.91 -11.44
N GLY A 34 -24.64 4.27 -12.49
CA GLY A 34 -23.19 4.19 -12.56
C GLY A 34 -22.55 4.96 -11.40
N GLY A 35 -21.83 4.25 -10.55
CA GLY A 35 -21.08 4.84 -9.45
C GLY A 35 -19.98 5.76 -9.99
N HIS A 36 -20.12 7.05 -9.72
CA HIS A 36 -19.05 8.02 -9.88
C HIS A 36 -17.88 7.62 -8.98
N MET A 37 -16.70 7.41 -9.57
CA MET A 37 -15.46 7.12 -8.83
C MET A 37 -15.12 8.33 -7.94
N HIS A 38 -15.04 8.11 -6.63
CA HIS A 38 -14.68 9.14 -5.66
C HIS A 38 -13.18 9.45 -5.74
N HIS A 39 -12.87 10.74 -5.59
CA HIS A 39 -11.60 11.40 -5.87
C HIS A 39 -10.40 10.73 -5.18
N ALA A 40 -9.36 10.39 -5.97
CA ALA A 40 -7.99 10.30 -5.46
C ALA A 40 -7.63 11.66 -4.83
N GLU A 41 -6.79 11.68 -3.79
CA GLU A 41 -6.32 12.92 -3.15
C GLU A 41 -6.06 14.00 -4.21
N ALA A 42 -6.75 15.14 -4.05
CA ALA A 42 -6.52 16.28 -4.91
C ALA A 42 -5.04 16.67 -4.79
N PRO A 43 -4.36 17.01 -5.89
CA PRO A 43 -2.95 17.28 -5.84
C PRO A 43 -2.68 18.59 -5.11
N VAL A 44 -2.34 18.46 -3.84
CA VAL A 44 -1.71 19.53 -3.09
C VAL A 44 -0.28 19.62 -3.61
N ALA A 45 0.13 20.80 -4.07
CA ALA A 45 1.55 21.06 -4.33
C ALA A 45 2.33 20.63 -3.07
N ALA A 46 3.35 19.78 -3.23
CA ALA A 46 4.10 19.27 -2.09
C ALA A 46 4.55 20.46 -1.23
N PRO A 47 4.22 20.50 0.08
CA PRO A 47 4.63 21.59 0.93
C PRO A 47 6.16 21.73 0.86
N THR A 48 6.63 22.98 0.80
CA THR A 48 8.07 23.22 0.83
C THR A 48 8.54 22.95 2.25
N LEU A 49 9.20 21.81 2.44
CA LEU A 49 9.74 21.40 3.73
C LEU A 49 10.47 22.54 4.44
N THR A 50 10.35 22.63 5.75
CA THR A 50 11.18 23.54 6.54
C THR A 50 12.64 23.10 6.51
N ALA A 51 13.56 23.99 6.88
CA ALA A 51 14.98 23.63 7.00
C ALA A 51 15.20 22.56 8.07
N LYS A 52 14.41 22.58 9.15
CA LYS A 52 14.47 21.60 10.24
C LYS A 52 13.97 20.23 9.78
N ALA A 53 12.82 20.16 9.11
CA ALA A 53 12.30 18.91 8.55
C ALA A 53 13.29 18.27 7.56
N ARG A 54 13.93 19.07 6.70
CA ARG A 54 15.01 18.58 5.82
C ARG A 54 16.21 18.01 6.59
N ALA A 55 16.63 18.67 7.66
CA ALA A 55 17.76 18.21 8.47
C ALA A 55 17.45 16.87 9.17
N GLN A 56 16.26 16.74 9.74
CA GLN A 56 15.77 15.51 10.38
C GLN A 56 15.59 14.36 9.38
N LEU A 57 15.06 14.62 8.18
CA LEU A 57 14.99 13.59 7.13
C LEU A 57 16.39 13.14 6.69
N GLY A 58 17.34 14.08 6.63
CA GLY A 58 18.75 13.79 6.37
C GLY A 58 19.39 12.95 7.49
N GLU A 59 18.99 13.16 8.74
CA GLU A 59 19.42 12.35 9.88
C GLU A 59 18.90 10.92 9.79
N ALA A 60 17.60 10.73 9.53
CA ALA A 60 17.01 9.41 9.33
C ALA A 60 17.74 8.62 8.23
N ARG A 61 18.06 9.27 7.11
CA ARG A 61 18.84 8.66 6.02
C ARG A 61 20.25 8.26 6.45
N ARG A 62 20.96 9.11 7.21
CA ARG A 62 22.32 8.81 7.69
C ARG A 62 22.32 7.67 8.70
N ALA A 63 21.39 7.69 9.66
CA ALA A 63 21.28 6.69 10.72
C ALA A 63 20.98 5.29 10.14
N THR A 64 20.23 5.23 9.05
CA THR A 64 19.81 3.97 8.41
C THR A 64 20.68 3.54 7.24
N ALA A 65 21.74 4.29 6.90
CA ALA A 65 22.61 3.99 5.76
C ALA A 65 23.27 2.60 5.86
N ALA A 66 23.66 2.19 7.08
CA ALA A 66 24.22 0.85 7.32
C ALA A 66 23.17 -0.27 7.23
N LEU A 67 21.88 0.06 7.19
CA LEU A 67 20.73 -0.85 7.14
C LEU A 67 20.12 -0.92 5.74
N ALA A 68 20.83 -0.46 4.70
CA ALA A 68 20.31 -0.32 3.34
C ALA A 68 20.04 -1.64 2.60
N THR A 69 20.18 -2.80 3.26
CA THR A 69 19.85 -4.13 2.72
C THR A 69 18.94 -4.89 3.69
N PRO A 70 18.05 -5.76 3.20
CA PRO A 70 17.25 -6.64 4.06
C PRO A 70 18.09 -7.45 5.05
N GLU A 71 19.25 -7.93 4.63
CA GLU A 71 20.15 -8.72 5.47
C GLU A 71 20.71 -7.88 6.63
N ALA A 72 21.14 -6.65 6.35
CA ALA A 72 21.62 -5.73 7.38
C ALA A 72 20.50 -5.31 8.34
N ALA A 73 19.29 -5.07 7.83
CA ALA A 73 18.11 -4.81 8.64
C ALA A 73 17.82 -5.97 9.60
N VAL A 74 17.84 -7.21 9.10
CA VAL A 74 17.65 -8.43 9.89
C VAL A 74 18.73 -8.62 10.96
N ALA A 75 19.99 -8.34 10.61
CA ALA A 75 21.11 -8.38 11.55
C ALA A 75 20.98 -7.32 12.66
N ALA A 76 20.39 -6.17 12.36
CA ALA A 76 20.10 -5.10 13.31
C ALA A 76 18.80 -5.29 14.12
N GLY A 77 18.13 -6.45 13.98
CA GLY A 77 16.96 -6.82 14.77
C GLY A 77 15.61 -6.48 14.13
N TYR A 78 15.59 -5.90 12.93
CA TYR A 78 14.34 -5.74 12.18
C TYR A 78 13.86 -7.09 11.62
N ARG A 79 12.56 -7.22 11.42
CA ARG A 79 11.94 -8.44 10.87
C ARG A 79 10.94 -8.10 9.76
N PRO A 80 10.94 -8.83 8.64
CA PRO A 80 9.95 -8.59 7.59
C PRO A 80 8.55 -8.82 8.13
N MET A 81 7.67 -7.87 7.88
CA MET A 81 6.27 -7.88 8.29
C MET A 81 5.42 -7.47 7.10
N PHE A 82 4.26 -8.11 6.94
CA PHE A 82 3.28 -7.81 5.90
C PHE A 82 3.74 -8.00 4.44
N GLY A 83 4.97 -8.47 4.20
CA GLY A 83 5.50 -8.63 2.84
C GLY A 83 5.46 -7.32 2.06
N TYR A 84 5.47 -7.39 0.72
CA TYR A 84 5.31 -6.21 -0.11
C TYR A 84 3.86 -5.70 -0.02
N VAL A 85 3.66 -4.46 0.42
CA VAL A 85 2.37 -3.77 0.45
C VAL A 85 2.31 -2.79 -0.73
N PRO A 86 1.24 -2.77 -1.54
CA PRO A 86 1.15 -1.87 -2.68
C PRO A 86 1.34 -0.41 -2.25
N LEU A 87 2.04 0.37 -3.07
CA LEU A 87 2.40 1.79 -2.83
C LEU A 87 3.26 2.07 -1.59
N GLN A 88 3.56 1.08 -0.74
CA GLN A 88 4.30 1.27 0.50
C GLN A 88 5.61 0.46 0.56
N GLY A 89 5.69 -0.65 -0.17
CA GLY A 89 6.86 -1.53 -0.19
C GLY A 89 6.80 -2.61 0.89
N GLU A 90 7.93 -3.29 1.09
CA GLU A 90 8.12 -4.30 2.13
C GLU A 90 8.59 -3.66 3.43
N HIS A 91 7.89 -3.99 4.52
CA HIS A 91 8.15 -3.41 5.84
C HIS A 91 9.03 -4.34 6.65
N TYR A 92 10.14 -3.82 7.18
CA TYR A 92 10.99 -4.48 8.15
C TYR A 92 10.83 -3.75 9.48
N VAL A 93 10.29 -4.41 10.49
CA VAL A 93 9.80 -3.78 11.73
C VAL A 93 10.66 -4.18 12.91
N ARG A 94 10.97 -3.23 13.80
CA ARG A 94 11.53 -3.45 15.13
C ARG A 94 10.47 -3.23 16.21
N LEU A 95 9.95 -4.34 16.73
CA LEU A 95 8.81 -4.34 17.66
C LEU A 95 9.11 -3.66 18.99
N ASP A 96 10.37 -3.64 19.43
CA ASP A 96 10.77 -2.96 20.65
C ASP A 96 10.73 -1.43 20.50
N LEU A 97 11.05 -0.91 19.31
CA LEU A 97 10.84 0.52 18.99
C LEU A 97 9.35 0.86 18.84
N VAL A 98 8.53 -0.05 18.31
CA VAL A 98 7.06 0.12 18.23
C VAL A 98 6.41 0.19 19.61
N ALA A 99 6.96 -0.52 20.59
CA ALA A 99 6.49 -0.51 21.97
C ALA A 99 6.89 0.77 22.74
N GLY A 100 7.80 1.58 22.19
CA GLY A 100 8.18 2.88 22.73
C GLY A 100 7.10 3.95 22.55
N ASP A 101 7.36 5.13 23.10
CA ASP A 101 6.42 6.26 23.20
C ASP A 101 7.00 7.59 22.72
N HIS A 102 8.21 7.59 22.13
CA HIS A 102 8.90 8.80 21.68
C HIS A 102 9.33 8.70 20.23
N PHE A 103 9.28 9.85 19.55
CA PHE A 103 9.80 10.01 18.20
C PHE A 103 11.28 10.38 18.23
N ASP A 104 12.11 9.62 17.51
CA ASP A 104 13.53 9.90 17.27
C ASP A 104 13.84 9.70 15.78
N PRO A 105 14.18 10.76 15.00
CA PRO A 105 14.55 10.64 13.59
C PRO A 105 15.66 9.63 13.29
N ALA A 106 16.55 9.35 14.25
CA ALA A 106 17.64 8.41 14.08
C ALA A 106 17.24 6.95 14.35
N GLN A 107 16.06 6.70 14.93
CA GLN A 107 15.60 5.37 15.33
C GLN A 107 14.21 5.03 14.78
N PRO A 108 14.06 4.91 13.45
CA PRO A 108 12.79 4.48 12.88
C PRO A 108 12.45 3.05 13.30
N SER A 109 11.19 2.83 13.68
CA SER A 109 10.68 1.49 14.03
C SER A 109 10.40 0.62 12.81
N VAL A 110 10.38 1.21 11.62
CA VAL A 110 10.15 0.51 10.35
C VAL A 110 11.15 0.96 9.29
N LEU A 111 11.74 0.00 8.57
CA LEU A 111 12.48 0.22 7.33
C LEU A 111 11.62 -0.24 6.15
N MET A 112 11.58 0.55 5.08
CA MET A 112 10.76 0.25 3.90
C MET A 112 11.66 -0.06 2.70
N PHE A 113 11.47 -1.24 2.12
CA PHE A 113 12.20 -1.70 0.93
C PHE A 113 11.29 -1.85 -0.27
N ALA A 114 11.82 -1.59 -1.46
CA ALA A 114 11.14 -1.96 -2.70
C ALA A 114 12.15 -2.51 -3.71
N PRO A 115 11.74 -3.40 -4.63
CA PRO A 115 12.60 -3.76 -5.74
C PRO A 115 12.81 -2.52 -6.60
N MET A 116 14.07 -2.24 -6.94
CA MET A 116 14.45 -1.23 -7.92
C MET A 116 15.60 -1.81 -8.72
N ASP A 117 15.41 -1.91 -10.04
CA ASP A 117 16.37 -2.56 -10.94
C ASP A 117 16.65 -4.03 -10.53
N GLY A 118 15.61 -4.74 -10.07
CA GLY A 118 15.70 -6.14 -9.65
C GLY A 118 16.39 -6.38 -8.31
N ARG A 119 16.71 -5.34 -7.55
CA ARG A 119 17.33 -5.46 -6.21
C ARG A 119 16.51 -4.72 -5.16
N PRO A 120 16.40 -5.22 -3.92
CA PRO A 120 15.84 -4.46 -2.81
C PRO A 120 16.66 -3.18 -2.60
N LYS A 121 15.99 -2.03 -2.55
CA LYS A 121 16.57 -0.75 -2.11
C LYS A 121 15.77 -0.23 -0.93
N LEU A 122 16.45 0.36 0.04
CA LEU A 122 15.81 1.13 1.12
C LEU A 122 15.21 2.40 0.51
N VAL A 123 13.88 2.47 0.46
CA VAL A 123 13.13 3.56 -0.18
C VAL A 123 12.60 4.58 0.81
N GLY A 124 12.64 4.26 2.10
CA GLY A 124 12.20 5.14 3.17
C GLY A 124 12.20 4.41 4.49
N VAL A 125 11.66 5.10 5.49
CA VAL A 125 11.44 4.59 6.84
C VAL A 125 10.05 4.97 7.32
N ALA A 126 9.56 4.31 8.36
CA ALA A 126 8.36 4.75 9.05
C ALA A 126 8.58 4.75 10.56
N TYR A 127 7.80 5.60 11.23
CA TYR A 127 7.72 5.70 12.67
C TYR A 127 6.35 5.21 13.08
N ALA A 128 6.31 4.06 13.74
CA ALA A 128 5.11 3.43 14.21
C ALA A 128 5.19 3.19 15.71
N TYR A 129 4.12 3.56 16.44
CA TYR A 129 4.05 3.46 17.91
C TYR A 129 2.68 2.95 18.36
N ALA A 130 2.66 2.14 19.42
CA ALA A 130 1.43 1.85 20.12
C ALA A 130 0.97 3.10 20.89
N HIS A 131 -0.22 3.61 20.58
CA HIS A 131 -0.74 4.88 21.09
C HIS A 131 -2.14 4.69 21.69
N PRO A 132 -2.54 5.42 22.75
CA PRO A 132 -3.93 5.40 23.22
C PRO A 132 -4.88 5.84 22.10
N ALA A 133 -5.95 5.07 21.88
CA ALA A 133 -6.89 5.34 20.80
C ALA A 133 -7.56 6.72 20.98
N GLY A 134 -7.54 7.55 19.93
CA GLY A 134 -8.17 8.88 19.94
C GLY A 134 -7.42 9.97 20.71
N ALA A 135 -6.24 9.67 21.27
CA ALA A 135 -5.37 10.69 21.85
C ALA A 135 -4.61 11.45 20.73
N PRO A 136 -4.24 12.73 20.93
CA PRO A 136 -3.41 13.46 19.98
C PRO A 136 -2.13 12.69 19.66
N VAL A 137 -1.80 12.58 18.38
CA VAL A 137 -0.55 11.93 17.92
C VAL A 137 0.68 12.68 18.46
N PRO A 138 1.80 11.99 18.71
CA PRO A 138 3.02 12.64 19.16
C PRO A 138 3.55 13.63 18.12
N SER A 139 4.27 14.66 18.56
CA SER A 139 5.05 15.49 17.64
C SER A 139 6.13 14.65 16.97
N GLY A 140 6.21 14.67 15.64
CA GLY A 140 7.19 13.96 14.85
C GLY A 140 8.31 14.88 14.36
N PHE A 141 8.43 15.00 13.03
CA PHE A 141 9.26 16.01 12.40
C PHE A 141 8.71 17.41 12.71
N ASP A 142 9.17 18.44 12.00
CA ASP A 142 8.67 19.79 12.19
C ASP A 142 7.16 19.86 11.87
N HIS A 143 6.35 19.79 12.95
CA HIS A 143 4.92 19.45 13.10
C HIS A 143 3.93 19.78 11.96
N ALA A 144 4.19 20.75 11.08
CA ALA A 144 3.32 21.02 9.93
C ALA A 144 3.46 20.01 8.79
N GLU A 145 4.57 19.28 8.76
CA GLU A 145 4.92 18.37 7.66
C GLU A 145 4.62 16.90 7.98
N ASP A 146 4.29 16.58 9.24
CA ASP A 146 3.99 15.23 9.69
C ASP A 146 2.60 14.78 9.23
N VAL A 147 2.54 13.66 8.49
CA VAL A 147 1.28 13.02 8.09
C VAL A 147 1.13 11.71 8.87
N TRP A 148 0.73 11.83 10.13
CA TRP A 148 0.35 10.70 10.96
C TRP A 148 -0.99 10.10 10.51
N HIS A 149 -1.07 8.78 10.50
CA HIS A 149 -2.31 8.02 10.31
C HIS A 149 -2.37 6.85 11.29
N THR A 150 -3.56 6.27 11.47
CA THR A 150 -3.78 5.20 12.45
C THR A 150 -4.15 3.88 11.81
N HIS A 151 -3.73 2.79 12.46
CA HIS A 151 -4.04 1.41 12.13
C HIS A 151 -4.61 0.70 13.37
N PRO A 152 -5.89 0.94 13.71
CA PRO A 152 -6.53 0.28 14.85
C PRO A 152 -6.55 -1.25 14.70
N GLU A 153 -6.62 -1.77 13.48
CA GLU A 153 -6.62 -3.21 13.17
C GLU A 153 -5.29 -3.92 13.46
N LEU A 154 -4.20 -3.17 13.59
CA LEU A 154 -2.88 -3.72 13.94
C LEU A 154 -2.62 -3.70 15.45
N SER A 155 -3.51 -3.08 16.23
CA SER A 155 -3.43 -3.10 17.68
C SER A 155 -3.87 -4.44 18.27
N ARG A 156 -3.23 -4.85 19.36
CA ARG A 156 -3.62 -6.01 20.16
C ARG A 156 -4.58 -5.66 21.30
N SER A 157 -4.86 -4.38 21.50
CA SER A 157 -5.70 -3.88 22.60
C SER A 157 -6.78 -2.93 22.07
N PRO A 158 -8.03 -3.03 22.57
CA PRO A 158 -9.15 -2.22 22.06
C PRO A 158 -9.06 -0.73 22.43
N ASP A 159 -8.24 -0.38 23.42
CA ASP A 159 -7.97 0.97 23.91
C ASP A 159 -6.72 1.60 23.30
N ARG A 160 -6.05 0.89 22.38
CA ARG A 160 -4.85 1.35 21.70
C ARG A 160 -4.97 1.19 20.19
N GLU A 161 -4.25 2.02 19.47
CA GLU A 161 -4.06 1.93 18.03
C GLU A 161 -2.57 2.03 17.69
N LEU A 162 -2.20 1.60 16.49
CA LEU A 162 -0.87 1.88 15.98
C LEU A 162 -0.93 3.22 15.22
N VAL A 163 -0.24 4.25 15.69
CA VAL A 163 0.00 5.46 14.90
C VAL A 163 1.21 5.21 14.00
N MET A 164 1.16 5.67 12.76
CA MET A 164 2.25 5.52 11.81
C MET A 164 2.45 6.79 10.98
N MET A 165 3.71 7.07 10.67
CA MET A 165 4.09 8.12 9.72
C MET A 165 5.21 7.61 8.83
N HIS A 166 5.04 7.77 7.52
CA HIS A 166 6.04 7.42 6.51
C HIS A 166 7.01 8.58 6.26
N ALA A 167 8.27 8.25 5.95
CA ALA A 167 9.30 9.20 5.52
C ALA A 167 10.08 8.60 4.34
N TRP A 168 9.80 9.08 3.14
CA TRP A 168 10.38 8.61 1.89
C TRP A 168 11.76 9.20 1.62
N PHE A 169 12.65 8.34 1.13
CA PHE A 169 13.99 8.68 0.69
C PHE A 169 14.11 8.83 -0.84
N VAL A 170 13.01 8.61 -1.54
CA VAL A 170 12.87 8.74 -2.99
C VAL A 170 11.83 9.80 -3.29
N ASP A 171 11.85 10.35 -4.50
CA ASP A 171 10.91 11.39 -4.90
C ASP A 171 9.47 10.83 -4.93
N THR A 172 8.66 11.26 -3.97
CA THR A 172 7.28 10.82 -3.79
C THR A 172 6.29 11.92 -4.15
N PRO A 173 5.26 11.65 -4.97
CA PRO A 173 4.13 12.56 -5.14
C PRO A 173 3.46 12.85 -3.79
N GLY A 174 3.22 14.12 -3.49
CA GLY A 174 2.72 14.56 -2.16
C GLY A 174 3.82 14.87 -1.14
N GLY A 175 5.10 14.67 -1.50
CA GLY A 175 6.24 15.00 -0.64
C GLY A 175 6.76 13.79 0.17
N PRO A 176 7.84 13.98 0.94
CA PRO A 176 8.51 12.86 1.62
C PRO A 176 7.68 12.26 2.76
N PHE A 177 6.66 12.94 3.27
CA PHE A 177 5.79 12.42 4.33
C PHE A 177 4.45 11.89 3.80
N ALA A 178 4.27 11.83 2.47
CA ALA A 178 3.06 11.29 1.88
C ALA A 178 2.77 9.88 2.41
N ARG A 179 1.50 9.60 2.74
CA ARG A 179 1.09 8.29 3.28
C ARG A 179 1.40 7.14 2.31
N HIS A 180 1.31 7.40 1.01
CA HIS A 180 1.51 6.42 -0.05
C HIS A 180 2.53 6.92 -1.09
N HIS A 181 3.24 5.99 -1.73
CA HIS A 181 4.12 6.28 -2.86
C HIS A 181 3.56 5.66 -4.16
N PRO A 182 2.69 6.36 -4.90
CA PRO A 182 2.05 5.81 -6.09
C PRO A 182 2.99 5.57 -7.28
N GLY A 183 4.17 6.20 -7.28
CA GLY A 183 5.25 5.89 -8.21
C GLY A 183 6.01 4.59 -7.92
N LEU A 184 5.89 4.00 -6.72
CA LEU A 184 6.71 2.88 -6.29
C LEU A 184 6.50 1.62 -7.15
N PRO A 185 5.26 1.24 -7.55
CA PRO A 185 5.04 0.12 -8.46
C PRO A 185 5.68 0.30 -9.85
N TYR A 186 5.86 1.53 -10.32
CA TYR A 186 6.58 1.80 -11.57
C TYR A 186 8.04 1.44 -11.43
N LEU A 187 8.67 1.95 -10.37
CA LEU A 187 10.08 1.68 -10.07
C LEU A 187 10.32 0.18 -9.82
N ALA A 188 9.39 -0.46 -9.12
CA ALA A 188 9.35 -1.91 -8.89
C ALA A 188 9.25 -2.72 -10.18
N ALA A 189 8.43 -2.26 -11.13
CA ALA A 189 8.34 -2.84 -12.46
C ALA A 189 9.56 -2.50 -13.34
N GLY A 190 10.48 -1.61 -12.93
CA GLY A 190 11.61 -1.12 -13.72
C GLY A 190 11.23 -0.10 -14.80
N LEU A 191 10.19 0.68 -14.55
CA LEU A 191 9.75 1.84 -15.32
C LEU A 191 10.14 3.12 -14.57
N THR A 192 10.31 4.22 -15.30
CA THR A 192 10.32 5.56 -14.71
C THR A 192 8.92 5.89 -14.20
N GLN A 193 8.80 6.41 -12.99
CA GLN A 193 7.53 6.92 -12.46
C GLN A 193 7.04 8.17 -13.22
N PRO A 194 5.72 8.42 -13.28
CA PRO A 194 5.17 9.64 -13.86
C PRO A 194 5.77 10.91 -13.27
N ALA A 195 5.96 11.93 -14.11
CA ALA A 195 6.47 13.23 -13.70
C ALA A 195 5.56 13.91 -12.67
N PRO A 196 6.08 14.80 -11.80
CA PRO A 196 5.30 15.53 -10.79
C PRO A 196 4.00 16.15 -11.32
N SER A 197 4.03 16.73 -12.53
CA SER A 197 2.86 17.37 -13.15
C SER A 197 1.71 16.41 -13.50
N VAL A 198 2.00 15.12 -13.71
CA VAL A 198 0.97 14.09 -13.94
C VAL A 198 0.12 13.93 -12.69
N TRP A 199 0.77 13.88 -11.52
CA TRP A 199 0.08 13.80 -10.24
C TRP A 199 -0.72 15.06 -9.95
N SER A 200 -0.29 16.22 -10.47
CA SER A 200 -0.97 17.50 -10.31
C SER A 200 -2.28 17.69 -11.08
N THR A 201 -2.68 16.74 -11.93
CA THR A 201 -3.92 16.83 -12.71
C THR A 201 -4.83 15.65 -12.38
N PRO A 202 -6.05 15.83 -11.83
CA PRO A 202 -6.89 14.73 -11.36
C PRO A 202 -7.07 13.59 -12.38
N ALA A 203 -7.41 13.92 -13.63
CA ALA A 203 -7.61 12.92 -14.68
C ALA A 203 -6.32 12.18 -15.10
N ALA A 204 -5.16 12.84 -15.00
CA ALA A 204 -3.87 12.21 -15.31
C ALA A 204 -3.37 11.36 -14.14
N ALA A 205 -3.55 11.86 -12.92
CA ALA A 205 -3.28 11.14 -11.68
C ALA A 205 -4.11 9.85 -11.61
N GLU A 206 -5.42 9.90 -11.91
CA GLU A 206 -6.28 8.71 -11.91
C GLU A 206 -5.75 7.60 -12.82
N LYS A 207 -5.35 7.94 -14.05
CA LYS A 207 -4.73 6.99 -14.99
C LYS A 207 -3.41 6.45 -14.46
N ALA A 208 -2.57 7.31 -13.87
CA ALA A 208 -1.30 6.92 -13.28
C ALA A 208 -1.48 5.98 -12.08
N TYR A 209 -2.46 6.23 -11.20
CA TYR A 209 -2.83 5.35 -10.11
C TYR A 209 -3.33 3.99 -10.61
N ALA A 210 -4.21 3.99 -11.62
CA ALA A 210 -4.75 2.76 -12.19
C ALA A 210 -3.65 1.85 -12.77
N LEU A 211 -2.69 2.43 -13.51
CA LEU A 211 -1.55 1.68 -14.03
C LEU A 211 -0.60 1.25 -12.90
N GLY A 212 -0.33 2.11 -11.92
CA GLY A 212 0.49 1.75 -10.75
C GLY A 212 -0.07 0.54 -10.01
N LEU A 213 -1.39 0.46 -9.86
CA LEU A 213 -2.06 -0.70 -9.30
C LEU A 213 -1.92 -1.96 -10.16
N ALA A 214 -2.07 -1.84 -11.48
CA ALA A 214 -1.84 -2.96 -12.39
C ALA A 214 -0.41 -3.52 -12.25
N LEU A 215 0.59 -2.64 -12.15
CA LEU A 215 1.99 -3.03 -11.95
C LEU A 215 2.22 -3.68 -10.56
N ALA A 216 1.56 -3.17 -9.52
CA ALA A 216 1.63 -3.75 -8.18
C ALA A 216 1.07 -5.18 -8.14
N GLN A 217 0.10 -5.52 -9.00
CA GLN A 217 -0.45 -6.87 -9.07
C GLN A 217 0.51 -7.91 -9.66
N VAL A 218 1.55 -7.48 -10.38
CA VAL A 218 2.44 -8.40 -11.10
C VAL A 218 3.88 -8.42 -10.62
N THR A 219 4.27 -7.42 -9.83
CA THR A 219 5.55 -7.44 -9.12
C THR A 219 5.38 -8.33 -7.90
N GLU A 220 6.13 -9.45 -7.80
CA GLU A 220 6.05 -10.51 -6.76
C GLU A 220 4.88 -10.32 -5.78
N PRO A 221 3.72 -10.98 -6.02
CA PRO A 221 2.45 -10.38 -5.72
C PRO A 221 2.39 -9.94 -4.25
N PRO A 222 2.00 -8.68 -3.99
CA PRO A 222 1.88 -8.12 -2.65
C PRO A 222 1.19 -9.10 -1.70
N LEU A 223 1.64 -9.19 -0.45
CA LEU A 223 1.06 -10.12 0.53
C LEU A 223 -0.47 -10.00 0.57
N PRO A 224 -1.09 -8.81 0.49
CA PRO A 224 -2.53 -8.77 0.54
C PRO A 224 -3.23 -9.46 -0.63
N PHE A 225 -2.66 -9.39 -1.85
CA PHE A 225 -3.19 -10.17 -2.97
C PHE A 225 -2.97 -11.67 -2.76
N LYS A 226 -1.82 -12.08 -2.20
CA LYS A 226 -1.59 -13.48 -1.81
C LYS A 226 -2.64 -13.96 -0.79
N VAL A 227 -2.99 -13.15 0.20
CA VAL A 227 -4.04 -13.46 1.20
C VAL A 227 -5.42 -13.57 0.54
N LEU A 228 -5.76 -12.66 -0.38
CA LEU A 228 -7.02 -12.73 -1.13
C LEU A 228 -7.10 -14.00 -1.98
N ASP A 229 -6.02 -14.33 -2.69
CA ASP A 229 -5.93 -15.54 -3.51
C ASP A 229 -5.98 -16.82 -2.67
N GLN A 230 -5.40 -16.82 -1.47
CA GLN A 230 -5.48 -17.94 -0.52
C GLN A 230 -6.91 -18.13 -0.02
N ARG A 231 -7.60 -17.04 0.35
CA ARG A 231 -8.99 -17.07 0.84
C ARG A 231 -9.98 -17.55 -0.22
N GLY A 232 -9.83 -17.11 -1.47
CA GLY A 232 -10.73 -17.54 -2.56
C GLY A 232 -10.36 -18.90 -3.19
N GLY A 233 -9.23 -19.50 -2.80
CA GLY A 233 -8.83 -20.82 -3.26
C GLY A 233 -8.48 -20.91 -4.76
N ASP A 234 -8.41 -22.14 -5.28
CA ASP A 234 -8.00 -22.40 -6.67
C ASP A 234 -8.93 -21.77 -7.70
N ALA A 235 -10.24 -21.74 -7.43
CA ALA A 235 -11.22 -21.17 -8.36
C ALA A 235 -11.00 -19.67 -8.61
N LEU A 236 -10.65 -18.92 -7.56
CA LEU A 236 -10.31 -17.51 -7.71
C LEU A 236 -8.97 -17.33 -8.44
N ARG A 237 -7.95 -18.13 -8.09
CA ARG A 237 -6.65 -18.11 -8.77
C ARG A 237 -6.76 -18.41 -10.26
N GLN A 238 -7.58 -19.39 -10.64
CA GLN A 238 -7.85 -19.72 -12.05
C GLN A 238 -8.45 -18.55 -12.83
N LYS A 239 -9.24 -17.69 -12.16
CA LYS A 239 -9.80 -16.48 -12.76
C LYS A 239 -8.79 -15.35 -12.82
N THR A 240 -8.00 -15.12 -11.77
CA THR A 240 -7.13 -13.93 -11.66
C THR A 240 -5.78 -14.10 -12.36
N GLU A 241 -5.19 -15.30 -12.33
CA GLU A 241 -3.83 -15.53 -12.84
C GLU A 241 -3.67 -15.25 -14.35
N PRO A 242 -4.60 -15.61 -15.25
CA PRO A 242 -4.47 -15.25 -16.66
C PRO A 242 -4.37 -13.74 -16.90
N HIS A 243 -5.12 -12.93 -16.14
CA HIS A 243 -5.03 -11.47 -16.23
C HIS A 243 -3.71 -10.95 -15.66
N ARG A 244 -3.19 -11.52 -14.56
CA ARG A 244 -1.85 -11.18 -14.05
C ARG A 244 -0.75 -11.54 -15.04
N GLN A 245 -0.85 -12.68 -15.72
CA GLN A 245 0.09 -13.08 -16.77
C GLN A 245 0.06 -12.11 -17.95
N ALA A 246 -1.13 -11.68 -18.38
CA ALA A 246 -1.26 -10.67 -19.42
C ALA A 246 -0.59 -9.35 -19.02
N ILE A 247 -0.84 -8.85 -17.80
CA ILE A 247 -0.15 -7.65 -17.30
C ILE A 247 1.37 -7.84 -17.28
N ARG A 248 1.89 -8.99 -16.80
CA ARG A 248 3.34 -9.31 -16.81
C ARG A 248 3.92 -9.26 -18.22
N ALA A 249 3.19 -9.79 -19.20
CA ALA A 249 3.61 -9.81 -20.61
C ALA A 249 3.66 -8.41 -21.25
N LEU A 250 2.86 -7.45 -20.75
CA LEU A 250 2.85 -6.07 -21.24
C LEU A 250 4.03 -5.23 -20.70
N VAL A 251 4.60 -5.60 -19.54
CA VAL A 251 5.68 -4.81 -18.89
C VAL A 251 6.91 -4.58 -19.78
N PRO A 252 7.47 -5.57 -20.50
CA PRO A 252 8.57 -5.33 -21.44
C PRO A 252 8.21 -4.31 -22.55
N GLY A 253 6.97 -4.35 -23.05
CA GLY A 253 6.47 -3.40 -24.04
C GLY A 253 6.36 -1.98 -23.48
N LEU A 254 5.85 -1.83 -22.26
CA LEU A 254 5.79 -0.56 -21.54
C LEU A 254 7.19 0.05 -21.37
N LYS A 255 8.17 -0.77 -20.98
CA LYS A 255 9.57 -0.34 -20.86
C LYS A 255 10.14 0.11 -22.19
N GLN A 256 9.88 -0.63 -23.25
CA GLN A 256 10.38 -0.29 -24.58
C GLN A 256 9.78 1.02 -25.09
N ALA A 257 8.46 1.18 -24.98
CA ALA A 257 7.75 2.39 -25.39
C ALA A 257 8.23 3.62 -24.60
N GLN A 258 8.46 3.48 -23.29
CA GLN A 258 9.02 4.55 -22.46
C GLN A 258 10.44 4.93 -22.89
N ARG A 259 11.31 3.94 -23.16
CA ARG A 259 12.69 4.19 -23.61
C ARG A 259 12.75 4.85 -24.99
N SER A 260 11.86 4.50 -25.91
CA SER A 260 11.82 5.06 -27.25
C SER A 260 11.04 6.37 -27.35
N GLY A 261 10.37 6.80 -26.28
CA GLY A 261 9.47 7.95 -26.30
C GLY A 261 8.18 7.71 -27.10
N ASP A 262 7.81 6.45 -27.39
CA ASP A 262 6.59 6.11 -28.11
C ASP A 262 5.39 6.18 -27.16
N ARG A 263 4.86 7.40 -27.01
CA ARG A 263 3.74 7.68 -26.12
C ARG A 263 2.46 6.94 -26.53
N ALA A 264 2.21 6.77 -27.82
CA ALA A 264 1.00 6.11 -28.30
C ALA A 264 1.02 4.61 -27.97
N ALA A 265 2.17 3.96 -28.13
CA ALA A 265 2.34 2.57 -27.69
C ALA A 265 2.25 2.45 -26.17
N TYR A 266 2.87 3.36 -25.42
CA TYR A 266 2.82 3.36 -23.96
C TYR A 266 1.38 3.47 -23.46
N ASP A 267 0.62 4.46 -23.95
CA ASP A 267 -0.77 4.72 -23.52
C ASP A 267 -1.68 3.53 -23.86
N ARG A 268 -1.50 2.89 -25.02
CA ARG A 268 -2.26 1.68 -25.41
C ARG A 268 -1.97 0.51 -24.47
N LEU A 269 -0.69 0.19 -24.25
CA LEU A 269 -0.28 -0.91 -23.38
C LEU A 269 -0.68 -0.66 -21.92
N ALA A 270 -0.63 0.60 -21.48
CA ALA A 270 -1.08 1.01 -20.16
C ALA A 270 -2.58 0.78 -19.98
N ALA A 271 -3.39 1.18 -20.96
CA ALA A 271 -4.83 0.95 -20.94
C ALA A 271 -5.17 -0.55 -20.91
N GLU A 272 -4.45 -1.38 -21.66
CA GLU A 272 -4.61 -2.83 -21.66
C GLU A 272 -4.27 -3.45 -20.31
N ALA A 273 -3.14 -3.06 -19.70
CA ALA A 273 -2.75 -3.49 -18.36
C ALA A 273 -3.80 -3.10 -17.30
N VAL A 274 -4.35 -1.88 -17.40
CA VAL A 274 -5.42 -1.40 -16.52
C VAL A 274 -6.70 -2.23 -16.67
N ALA A 275 -7.08 -2.60 -17.90
CA ALA A 275 -8.26 -3.45 -18.14
C ALA A 275 -8.10 -4.85 -17.50
N HIS A 276 -6.92 -5.47 -17.64
CA HIS A 276 -6.64 -6.74 -16.96
C HIS A 276 -6.64 -6.61 -15.44
N SER A 277 -6.10 -5.51 -14.91
CA SER A 277 -6.11 -5.20 -13.47
C SER A 277 -7.52 -5.06 -12.93
N GLN A 278 -8.41 -4.39 -13.65
CA GLN A 278 -9.82 -4.27 -13.29
C GLN A 278 -10.51 -5.64 -13.26
N ALA A 279 -10.24 -6.52 -14.23
CA ALA A 279 -10.79 -7.88 -14.23
C ALA A 279 -10.34 -8.71 -13.01
N VAL A 280 -9.10 -8.53 -12.53
CA VAL A 280 -8.63 -9.15 -11.28
C VAL A 280 -9.41 -8.62 -10.07
N LEU A 281 -9.57 -7.30 -9.95
CA LEU A 281 -10.31 -6.68 -8.85
C LEU A 281 -11.78 -7.09 -8.85
N ASP A 282 -12.40 -7.18 -10.03
CA ASP A 282 -13.79 -7.63 -10.17
C ASP A 282 -13.96 -9.09 -9.80
N ALA A 283 -12.98 -9.95 -10.10
CA ALA A 283 -12.98 -11.33 -9.62
C ALA A 283 -12.91 -11.40 -8.08
N TYR A 284 -12.14 -10.52 -7.43
CA TYR A 284 -12.12 -10.42 -5.96
C TYR A 284 -13.46 -9.96 -5.39
N ARG A 285 -14.07 -8.93 -5.98
CA ARG A 285 -15.40 -8.47 -5.57
C ARG A 285 -16.44 -9.56 -5.74
N GLN A 286 -16.44 -10.28 -6.86
CA GLN A 286 -17.37 -11.38 -7.07
C GLN A 286 -17.16 -12.51 -6.05
N ALA A 287 -15.91 -12.82 -5.68
CA ALA A 287 -15.59 -13.85 -4.71
C ALA A 287 -15.96 -13.48 -3.27
N ALA A 288 -15.97 -12.20 -2.91
CA ALA A 288 -16.46 -11.72 -1.61
C ALA A 288 -17.97 -11.95 -1.40
N GLY A 289 -18.70 -12.36 -2.46
CA GLY A 289 -20.11 -12.71 -2.40
C GLY A 289 -21.02 -11.49 -2.31
N ARG A 290 -22.31 -11.70 -2.05
CA ARG A 290 -23.32 -10.61 -2.02
C ARG A 290 -23.46 -9.93 -0.66
N SER A 291 -22.72 -10.37 0.36
CA SER A 291 -22.78 -9.76 1.68
C SER A 291 -22.26 -8.32 1.61
N PRO A 292 -23.09 -7.31 1.93
CA PRO A 292 -22.64 -5.91 1.94
C PRO A 292 -21.48 -5.68 2.91
N TRP A 293 -21.40 -6.48 3.99
CA TRP A 293 -20.31 -6.40 4.95
C TRP A 293 -18.99 -6.90 4.36
N SER A 294 -19.01 -8.04 3.65
CA SER A 294 -17.82 -8.60 2.99
C SER A 294 -17.32 -7.72 1.85
N GLN A 295 -18.24 -7.12 1.08
CA GLN A 295 -17.91 -6.15 0.03
C GLN A 295 -17.25 -4.91 0.62
N ARG A 296 -17.85 -4.29 1.64
CA ARG A 296 -17.25 -3.11 2.30
C ARG A 296 -15.88 -3.40 2.92
N ALA A 297 -15.71 -4.56 3.54
CA ALA A 297 -14.41 -4.95 4.10
C ALA A 297 -13.35 -5.12 3.01
N LEU A 298 -13.71 -5.74 1.87
CA LEU A 298 -12.83 -5.87 0.71
C LEU A 298 -12.52 -4.51 0.10
N ASP A 299 -13.53 -3.68 -0.17
CA ASP A 299 -13.34 -2.37 -0.78
C ASP A 299 -12.48 -1.47 0.10
N ARG A 300 -12.71 -1.44 1.42
CA ARG A 300 -11.82 -0.74 2.36
C ARG A 300 -10.38 -1.23 2.27
N THR A 301 -10.19 -2.54 2.25
CA THR A 301 -8.87 -3.17 2.16
C THR A 301 -8.17 -2.80 0.86
N LEU A 302 -8.88 -2.87 -0.27
CA LEU A 302 -8.35 -2.48 -1.57
C LEU A 302 -8.06 -0.98 -1.61
N ASN A 303 -8.95 -0.15 -1.08
CA ASN A 303 -8.83 1.30 -1.02
C ASN A 303 -7.58 1.73 -0.23
N GLU A 304 -7.34 1.11 0.92
CA GLU A 304 -6.12 1.30 1.71
C GLU A 304 -4.87 0.98 0.87
N PHE A 305 -4.81 -0.19 0.24
CA PHE A 305 -3.66 -0.55 -0.61
C PHE A 305 -3.51 0.34 -1.85
N MET A 306 -4.60 0.95 -2.30
CA MET A 306 -4.61 1.82 -3.47
C MET A 306 -4.38 3.29 -3.13
N GLY A 307 -4.21 3.64 -1.84
CA GLY A 307 -4.14 5.02 -1.39
C GLY A 307 -5.38 5.84 -1.76
N ARG A 308 -6.55 5.19 -1.79
CA ARG A 308 -7.85 5.83 -2.00
C ARG A 308 -8.54 5.89 -0.65
N GLU A 309 -8.68 7.06 -0.05
CA GLU A 309 -9.44 7.17 1.19
C GLU A 309 -10.94 7.17 0.88
N GLU A 310 -11.72 6.43 1.68
CA GLU A 310 -13.11 6.81 1.89
C GLU A 310 -13.05 8.14 2.65
N ALA A 311 -13.67 9.20 2.12
CA ALA A 311 -13.81 10.42 2.89
C ALA A 311 -14.57 10.05 4.17
N HIS A 312 -13.87 9.94 5.30
CA HIS A 312 -14.52 9.91 6.58
C HIS A 312 -15.25 11.25 6.67
N ALA A 313 -16.56 11.21 6.47
CA ALA A 313 -17.45 12.27 6.84
C ALA A 313 -17.15 12.55 8.32
N HIS A 314 -16.26 13.51 8.55
CA HIS A 314 -16.17 14.22 9.81
C HIS A 314 -17.48 14.99 9.86
N SER A 315 -18.54 14.30 10.30
CA SER A 315 -19.72 14.97 10.78
C SER A 315 -19.23 15.73 12.01
N MET A 316 -19.15 17.05 11.83
CA MET A 316 -19.20 18.00 12.94
C MET A 316 -20.42 17.72 13.81
#